data_AF-A0A9Q3LNM4-F1
#
_entry.id   AF-A0A9Q3LNM4-F1
#
_cell.length_a   1.000
_cell.length_b   1.000
_cell.length_c   1.000
_cell.angle_alpha   90.00
_cell.angle_beta   90.00
_cell.angle_gamma   90.00
#
_symmetry.space_group_name_H-M   'P 1'
#
loop_
_entity.id
_entity.type
_entity.pdbx_description
1 polymer ?
#
loop_
_entity_poly.entity_id
_entity_poly.type
_entity_poly.pdbx_seq_one_letter_code
_entity_poly.pdbx_strand_id
1 'polypeptide(L)'
;MAPHSHVPDTAAGLTRRQWLQGTLALAAAGLAGSQVLRAVAQGPTESLDAFMALSQALTARPALDRGVGTRLLAALGKSSADFAAQLRPLAQALAAGSLSDAQQKTALQILEAWYLGVVDGNVVTYEQALMYSVVSDTLVIRTYCPNQPGFWAEPPVERQA
;
A
#
# COMPACT_ATOMS: atom_id res chain seq x y z
N MET A 1 38.22 21.48 -27.91
CA MET A 1 39.03 20.35 -27.42
C MET A 1 39.28 20.57 -25.93
N ALA A 2 38.38 20.08 -25.08
CA ALA A 2 38.51 20.11 -23.62
C ALA A 2 38.29 18.67 -23.13
N PRO A 3 39.10 18.16 -22.18
CA PRO A 3 39.10 16.75 -21.84
C PRO A 3 37.94 16.40 -20.90
N HIS A 4 37.31 15.26 -21.17
CA HIS A 4 36.33 14.64 -20.28
C HIS A 4 37.05 13.92 -19.13
N SER A 5 36.80 14.35 -17.90
CA SER A 5 37.25 13.68 -16.69
C SER A 5 36.33 12.50 -16.38
N HIS A 6 36.86 11.28 -16.37
CA HIS A 6 36.15 10.08 -15.90
C HIS A 6 36.03 10.14 -14.36
N VAL A 7 34.80 10.15 -13.85
CA VAL A 7 34.51 9.89 -12.43
C VAL A 7 34.40 8.37 -12.26
N PRO A 8 35.08 7.74 -11.27
CA PRO A 8 34.89 6.32 -11.01
C PRO A 8 33.56 6.10 -10.27
N ASP A 9 32.70 5.26 -10.85
CA ASP A 9 31.52 4.73 -10.18
C ASP A 9 31.96 3.81 -9.02
N THR A 10 31.93 4.33 -7.80
CA THR A 10 31.93 3.46 -6.61
C THR A 10 30.54 2.85 -6.48
N ALA A 11 30.38 1.62 -6.97
CA ALA A 11 29.24 0.78 -6.65
C ALA A 11 29.18 0.59 -5.13
N ALA A 12 28.26 1.28 -4.47
CA ALA A 12 28.03 1.14 -3.03
C ALA A 12 27.39 -0.23 -2.77
N GLY A 13 28.21 -1.22 -2.42
CA GLY A 13 27.73 -2.53 -2.00
C GLY A 13 27.01 -2.44 -0.65
N LEU A 14 25.81 -3.04 -0.56
CA LEU A 14 25.07 -3.19 0.70
C LEU A 14 25.96 -3.83 1.77
N THR A 15 26.13 -3.14 2.89
CA THR A 15 26.90 -3.69 4.01
C THR A 15 26.13 -4.83 4.68
N ARG A 16 26.84 -5.83 5.22
CA ARG A 16 26.24 -6.96 5.95
C ARG A 16 25.28 -6.51 7.06
N ARG A 17 25.56 -5.37 7.69
CA ARG A 17 24.71 -4.77 8.73
C ARG A 17 23.39 -4.24 8.18
N GLN A 18 23.43 -3.53 7.04
CA GLN A 18 22.22 -3.06 6.37
C GLN A 18 21.37 -4.23 5.88
N TRP A 19 21.99 -5.30 5.38
CA TRP A 19 21.28 -6.53 4.98
C TRP A 19 20.60 -7.22 6.17
N LEU A 20 21.32 -7.39 7.30
CA LEU A 20 20.74 -7.95 8.53
C LEU A 20 19.61 -7.08 9.10
N GLN A 21 19.74 -5.76 9.03
CA GLN A 21 18.68 -4.83 9.46
C GLN A 21 17.46 -4.91 8.55
N GLY A 22 17.66 -5.00 7.23
CA GLY A 22 16.57 -5.16 6.26
C GLY A 22 15.82 -6.47 6.44
N THR A 23 16.52 -7.60 6.58
CA THR A 23 15.90 -8.91 6.81
C THR A 23 15.15 -8.98 8.14
N LEU A 24 15.69 -8.38 9.21
CA LEU A 24 15.01 -8.31 10.51
C LEU A 24 13.75 -7.44 10.45
N ALA A 25 13.82 -6.29 9.77
CA ALA A 25 12.67 -5.41 9.57
C ALA A 25 11.56 -6.08 8.76
N LEU A 26 11.91 -6.81 7.69
CA LEU A 26 10.96 -7.59 6.88
C LEU A 26 10.31 -8.71 7.71
N ALA A 27 11.10 -9.45 8.52
CA ALA A 27 10.57 -10.49 9.39
C ALA A 27 9.63 -9.92 10.46
N ALA A 28 10.00 -8.81 11.09
CA ALA A 28 9.17 -8.14 12.10
C ALA A 28 7.87 -7.60 11.51
N ALA A 29 7.92 -6.99 10.31
CA ALA A 29 6.74 -6.51 9.60
C ALA A 29 5.79 -7.66 9.22
N GLY A 30 6.35 -8.77 8.71
CA GLY A 30 5.57 -9.98 8.40
C GLY A 30 4.91 -10.59 9.65
N LEU A 31 5.63 -10.65 10.76
CA LEU A 31 5.10 -11.14 12.04
C LEU A 31 4.01 -10.22 12.61
N ALA A 32 4.23 -8.90 12.62
CA ALA A 32 3.24 -7.94 13.11
C ALA A 32 1.94 -7.97 12.28
N GLY A 33 2.06 -7.99 10.94
CA GLY A 33 0.92 -8.18 10.05
C GLY A 33 0.18 -9.50 10.31
N SER A 34 0.92 -10.58 10.57
CA SER A 34 0.32 -11.89 10.89
C SER A 34 -0.50 -11.89 12.18
N GLN A 35 -0.08 -11.14 13.21
CA GLN A 35 -0.81 -11.08 14.48
C GLN A 35 -2.10 -10.28 14.37
N VAL A 36 -2.07 -9.16 13.65
CA VAL A 36 -3.27 -8.35 13.41
C VAL A 36 -4.28 -9.13 12.56
N LEU A 37 -3.83 -9.81 11.50
CA LEU A 37 -4.69 -10.68 10.70
C LEU A 37 -5.29 -11.82 11.53
N ARG A 38 -4.50 -12.43 12.43
CA ARG A 38 -4.99 -13.46 13.37
C ARG A 38 -6.03 -12.92 14.34
N ALA A 39 -5.86 -11.70 14.85
CA ALA A 39 -6.85 -11.08 15.73
C ALA A 39 -8.21 -10.90 15.03
N VAL A 40 -8.21 -10.40 13.78
CA VAL A 40 -9.42 -10.29 12.95
C VAL A 40 -10.02 -11.66 12.65
N ALA A 41 -9.18 -12.66 12.41
CA ALA A 41 -9.58 -14.03 12.11
C ALA A 41 -10.28 -14.74 13.28
N GLN A 42 -9.91 -14.42 14.52
CA GLN A 42 -10.31 -15.15 15.73
C GLN A 42 -11.41 -14.48 16.56
N GLY A 43 -11.62 -13.17 16.43
CA GLY A 43 -12.53 -12.40 17.29
C GLY A 43 -13.75 -11.80 16.58
N PRO A 44 -14.80 -11.44 17.34
CA PRO A 44 -15.75 -10.42 16.90
C PRO A 44 -14.98 -9.09 16.81
N THR A 45 -14.88 -8.56 15.59
CA THR A 45 -14.20 -7.29 15.29
C THR A 45 -15.17 -6.43 14.52
N GLU A 46 -15.23 -5.14 14.82
CA GLU A 46 -16.03 -4.21 14.02
C GLU A 46 -15.57 -4.27 12.55
N SER A 47 -16.51 -4.20 11.61
CA SER A 47 -16.20 -4.32 10.18
C SER A 47 -15.15 -3.31 9.72
N LEU A 48 -15.13 -2.10 10.31
CA LEU A 48 -14.12 -1.09 10.03
C LEU A 48 -12.73 -1.51 10.50
N ASP A 49 -12.60 -2.04 11.72
CA ASP A 49 -11.29 -2.48 12.24
C ASP A 49 -10.74 -3.66 11.44
N ALA A 50 -11.60 -4.62 11.09
CA ALA A 50 -11.25 -5.73 10.23
C ALA A 50 -10.78 -5.24 8.84
N PHE A 51 -11.51 -4.29 8.25
CA PHE A 51 -11.15 -3.69 6.96
C PHE A 51 -9.82 -2.94 7.03
N MET A 52 -9.58 -2.14 8.06
CA MET A 52 -8.33 -1.39 8.23
C MET A 52 -7.14 -2.33 8.42
N ALA A 53 -7.27 -3.36 9.25
CA ALA A 53 -6.25 -4.38 9.45
C ALA A 53 -5.87 -5.10 8.15
N LEU A 54 -6.87 -5.55 7.39
CA LEU A 54 -6.66 -6.17 6.08
C LEU A 54 -5.98 -5.21 5.10
N SER A 55 -6.45 -3.96 5.06
CA SER A 55 -5.92 -2.93 4.18
C SER A 55 -4.44 -2.64 4.46
N GLN A 56 -4.06 -2.52 5.73
CA GLN A 56 -2.67 -2.33 6.14
C GLN A 56 -1.78 -3.51 5.72
N ALA A 57 -2.27 -4.73 5.93
CA ALA A 57 -1.54 -5.95 5.55
C ALA A 57 -1.36 -6.05 4.02
N LEU A 58 -2.42 -5.82 3.24
CA LEU A 58 -2.40 -5.91 1.78
C LEU A 58 -1.55 -4.80 1.14
N THR A 59 -1.63 -3.58 1.67
CA THR A 59 -0.90 -2.44 1.12
C THR A 59 0.53 -2.32 1.65
N ALA A 60 0.89 -3.12 2.66
CA ALA A 60 2.12 -2.99 3.45
C ALA A 60 2.35 -1.58 4.01
N ARG A 61 1.26 -0.84 4.32
CA ARG A 61 1.32 0.50 4.91
C ARG A 61 0.88 0.48 6.36
N PRO A 62 1.73 0.90 7.31
CA PRO A 62 1.42 0.82 8.74
C PRO A 62 0.36 1.85 9.17
N ALA A 63 0.26 2.96 8.44
CA ALA A 63 -0.68 4.03 8.72
C ALA A 63 -1.53 4.31 7.48
N LEU A 64 -2.83 4.04 7.61
CA LEU A 64 -3.86 4.38 6.63
C LEU A 64 -4.87 5.32 7.28
N ASP A 65 -5.36 6.29 6.52
CA ASP A 65 -6.35 7.25 7.02
C ASP A 65 -7.68 6.53 7.30
N ARG A 66 -8.12 6.56 8.57
CA ARG A 66 -9.34 5.87 9.01
C ARG A 66 -10.62 6.49 8.42
N GLY A 67 -10.61 7.78 8.11
CA GLY A 67 -11.72 8.46 7.44
C GLY A 67 -11.89 7.99 6.00
N VAL A 68 -10.79 7.86 5.25
CA VAL A 68 -10.76 7.22 3.93
C VAL A 68 -11.24 5.78 4.03
N GLY A 69 -10.70 5.01 4.99
CA GLY A 69 -11.09 3.62 5.20
C GLY A 69 -12.58 3.43 5.44
N THR A 70 -13.18 4.28 6.27
CA THR A 70 -14.64 4.30 6.50
C THR A 70 -15.42 4.49 5.20
N ARG A 71 -15.02 5.45 4.36
CA ARG A 71 -15.71 5.75 3.09
C ARG A 71 -15.52 4.64 2.07
N LEU A 72 -14.32 4.05 1.97
CA LEU A 72 -14.04 2.93 1.08
C LEU A 72 -14.84 1.68 1.47
N LEU A 73 -14.87 1.34 2.76
CA LEU A 73 -15.67 0.22 3.27
C LEU A 73 -17.16 0.43 2.95
N ALA A 74 -17.67 1.63 3.19
CA ALA A 74 -19.06 1.96 2.87
C ALA A 74 -19.36 1.90 1.36
N ALA A 75 -18.42 2.32 0.51
CA ALA A 75 -18.58 2.24 -0.94
C ALA A 75 -18.57 0.78 -1.43
N LEU A 76 -17.60 -0.03 -0.99
CA LEU A 76 -17.49 -1.46 -1.35
C LEU A 76 -18.70 -2.28 -0.87
N GLY A 77 -19.24 -1.93 0.31
CA GLY A 77 -20.46 -2.55 0.83
C GLY A 77 -21.73 -2.24 0.03
N LYS A 78 -21.76 -1.13 -0.73
CA LYS A 78 -22.88 -0.86 -1.66
C LYS A 78 -22.79 -1.72 -2.93
N SER A 79 -21.57 -2.01 -3.38
CA SER A 79 -21.29 -2.85 -4.55
C SER A 79 -21.60 -4.33 -4.30
N SER A 80 -21.42 -4.79 -3.05
CA SER A 80 -21.68 -6.16 -2.63
C SER A 80 -22.22 -6.19 -1.20
N ALA A 81 -23.50 -6.57 -1.07
CA ALA A 81 -24.20 -6.58 0.22
C ALA A 81 -23.51 -7.45 1.29
N ASP A 82 -22.75 -8.46 0.87
CA ASP A 82 -22.03 -9.39 1.76
C ASP A 82 -20.54 -9.03 1.93
N PHE A 83 -20.07 -7.90 1.41
CA PHE A 83 -18.65 -7.55 1.44
C PHE A 83 -18.06 -7.57 2.86
N ALA A 84 -18.78 -6.99 3.83
CA ALA A 84 -18.33 -6.98 5.22
C ALA A 84 -18.21 -8.40 5.82
N ALA A 85 -19.07 -9.33 5.41
CA ALA A 85 -19.02 -10.72 5.86
C ALA A 85 -17.80 -11.48 5.29
N GLN A 86 -17.24 -11.03 4.17
CA GLN A 86 -16.06 -11.64 3.54
C GLN A 86 -14.73 -11.26 4.22
N LEU A 87 -14.70 -10.19 5.03
CA LEU A 87 -13.46 -9.69 5.65
C LEU A 87 -12.81 -10.72 6.57
N ARG A 88 -13.59 -11.37 7.45
CA ARG A 88 -13.04 -12.38 8.36
C ARG A 88 -12.51 -13.63 7.61
N PRO A 89 -13.27 -14.26 6.71
CA PRO A 89 -12.75 -15.35 5.88
C PRO A 89 -11.49 -14.97 5.10
N LEU A 90 -11.42 -13.74 4.59
CA LEU A 90 -10.23 -13.24 3.91
C LEU A 90 -9.03 -13.12 4.85
N ALA A 91 -9.22 -12.58 6.06
CA ALA A 91 -8.17 -12.48 7.06
C ALA A 91 -7.62 -13.86 7.47
N GLN A 92 -8.51 -14.85 7.64
CA GLN A 92 -8.14 -16.24 7.91
C GLN A 92 -7.27 -16.83 6.80
N ALA A 93 -7.69 -16.66 5.54
CA ALA A 93 -6.97 -17.15 4.37
C ALA A 93 -5.59 -16.49 4.19
N LEU A 94 -5.52 -15.16 4.38
CA LEU A 94 -4.25 -14.43 4.37
C LEU A 94 -3.31 -14.91 5.49
N ALA A 95 -3.82 -15.09 6.70
CA ALA A 95 -3.01 -15.60 7.83
C ALA A 95 -2.53 -17.05 7.61
N ALA A 96 -3.28 -17.86 6.86
CA ALA A 96 -2.91 -19.21 6.47
C ALA A 96 -1.98 -19.26 5.25
N GLY A 97 -1.80 -18.16 4.52
CA GLY A 97 -0.94 -18.08 3.33
C GLY A 97 -1.54 -18.72 2.07
N SER A 98 -2.85 -18.95 2.03
CA SER A 98 -3.53 -19.58 0.89
C SER A 98 -4.89 -18.92 0.65
N LEU A 99 -5.11 -18.40 -0.55
CA LEU A 99 -6.33 -17.73 -0.97
C LEU A 99 -7.05 -18.57 -2.03
N SER A 100 -8.38 -18.64 -1.96
CA SER A 100 -9.19 -19.07 -3.11
C SER A 100 -9.30 -17.94 -4.14
N ASP A 101 -9.72 -18.25 -5.37
CA ASP A 101 -9.93 -17.25 -6.43
C ASP A 101 -10.88 -16.13 -6.00
N ALA A 102 -11.95 -16.47 -5.29
CA ALA A 102 -12.90 -15.49 -4.75
C ALA A 102 -12.24 -14.57 -3.72
N GLN A 103 -11.43 -15.12 -2.83
CA GLN A 103 -10.70 -14.33 -1.82
C GLN A 103 -9.61 -13.46 -2.44
N GLN A 104 -8.91 -13.97 -3.44
CA GLN A 104 -7.95 -13.18 -4.21
C GLN A 104 -8.64 -12.01 -4.91
N LYS A 105 -9.82 -12.23 -5.50
CA LYS A 105 -10.62 -11.16 -6.10
C LYS A 105 -11.03 -10.11 -5.06
N THR A 106 -11.50 -10.51 -3.87
CA THR A 106 -11.84 -9.58 -2.80
C THR A 106 -10.61 -8.79 -2.31
N ALA A 107 -9.45 -9.43 -2.18
CA ALA A 107 -8.20 -8.76 -1.82
C ALA A 107 -7.78 -7.72 -2.86
N LEU A 108 -7.90 -8.07 -4.15
CA LEU A 108 -7.63 -7.14 -5.25
C LEU A 108 -8.60 -5.96 -5.26
N GLN A 109 -9.89 -6.19 -4.98
CA GLN A 109 -10.87 -5.09 -4.85
C GLN A 109 -10.51 -4.12 -3.73
N ILE A 110 -10.02 -4.62 -2.58
CA ILE A 110 -9.53 -3.77 -1.48
C ILE A 110 -8.31 -2.96 -1.95
N LEU A 111 -7.35 -3.60 -2.61
CA LEU A 111 -6.15 -2.94 -3.14
C LEU A 111 -6.51 -1.86 -4.18
N GLU A 112 -7.36 -2.18 -5.15
CA GLU A 112 -7.83 -1.25 -6.17
C GLU A 112 -8.49 -0.02 -5.55
N ALA A 113 -9.38 -0.23 -4.57
CA ALA A 113 -10.07 0.85 -3.87
C ALA A 113 -9.08 1.82 -3.18
N TRP A 114 -8.02 1.31 -2.54
CA TRP A 114 -6.99 2.13 -1.91
C TRP A 114 -6.04 2.81 -2.88
N TYR A 115 -5.57 2.08 -3.90
CA TYR A 115 -4.59 2.61 -4.85
C TYR A 115 -5.19 3.62 -5.81
N LEU A 116 -6.42 3.39 -6.27
CA LEU A 116 -7.10 4.27 -7.21
C LEU A 116 -7.96 5.33 -6.53
N GLY A 117 -8.43 5.08 -5.30
CA GLY A 117 -9.36 5.96 -4.60
C GLY A 117 -10.76 6.00 -5.22
N VAL A 118 -11.10 5.01 -6.05
CA VAL A 118 -12.35 4.91 -6.80
C VAL A 118 -13.02 3.56 -6.52
N VAL A 119 -14.35 3.56 -6.37
CA VAL A 119 -15.18 2.35 -6.25
C VAL A 119 -16.40 2.51 -7.15
N ASP A 120 -16.66 1.55 -8.02
CA ASP A 120 -17.75 1.57 -9.02
C ASP A 120 -17.85 2.89 -9.80
N GLY A 121 -16.72 3.43 -10.23
CA GLY A 121 -16.65 4.70 -10.96
C GLY A 121 -16.87 5.96 -10.12
N ASN A 122 -17.10 5.83 -8.81
CA ASN A 122 -17.24 6.96 -7.89
C ASN A 122 -15.92 7.25 -7.20
N VAL A 123 -15.49 8.52 -7.22
CA VAL A 123 -14.29 8.96 -6.50
C VAL A 123 -14.60 9.03 -5.00
N VAL A 124 -13.91 8.20 -4.22
CA VAL A 124 -13.99 8.18 -2.75
C VAL A 124 -12.93 9.11 -2.15
N THR A 125 -11.74 9.11 -2.73
CA THR A 125 -10.68 10.09 -2.44
C THR A 125 -9.81 10.27 -3.68
N TYR A 126 -9.30 11.49 -3.88
CA TYR A 126 -8.39 11.78 -4.99
C TYR A 126 -6.95 11.92 -4.46
N GLU A 127 -6.75 12.91 -3.59
CA GLU A 127 -5.42 13.23 -3.03
C GLU A 127 -4.80 12.06 -2.24
N GLN A 128 -5.63 11.30 -1.52
CA GLN A 128 -5.17 10.23 -0.63
C GLN A 128 -5.11 8.86 -1.32
N ALA A 129 -5.31 8.78 -2.64
CA ALA A 129 -5.16 7.54 -3.40
C ALA A 129 -3.70 7.08 -3.39
N LEU A 130 -3.45 5.83 -2.98
CA LEU A 130 -2.09 5.40 -2.65
C LEU A 130 -1.15 5.41 -3.85
N MET A 131 -1.64 5.26 -5.08
CA MET A 131 -0.81 5.28 -6.28
C MET A 131 0.02 6.57 -6.40
N TYR A 132 -0.51 7.71 -5.96
CA TYR A 132 0.19 8.98 -6.03
C TYR A 132 1.39 9.03 -5.06
N SER A 133 1.25 8.46 -3.87
CA SER A 133 2.32 8.44 -2.88
C SER A 133 3.49 7.52 -3.27
N VAL A 134 3.29 6.56 -4.17
CA VAL A 134 4.36 5.66 -4.62
C VAL A 134 5.39 6.44 -5.45
N VAL A 135 4.92 7.41 -6.22
CA VAL A 135 5.68 8.18 -7.21
C VAL A 135 5.86 9.66 -6.83
N SER A 136 5.55 10.02 -5.57
CA SER A 136 5.49 11.43 -5.13
C SER A 136 6.83 12.17 -5.09
N ASP A 137 7.94 11.45 -5.22
CA ASP A 137 9.28 12.03 -5.38
C ASP A 137 9.54 12.60 -6.78
N THR A 138 8.76 12.18 -7.77
CA THR A 138 8.93 12.57 -9.17
C THR A 138 7.67 13.18 -9.77
N LEU A 139 6.52 12.54 -9.55
CA LEU A 139 5.26 12.90 -10.17
C LEU A 139 4.36 13.65 -9.19
N VAL A 140 3.74 14.70 -9.70
CA VAL A 140 2.70 15.45 -8.99
C VAL A 140 1.32 14.86 -9.26
N ILE A 141 0.43 15.00 -8.30
CA ILE A 141 -0.99 14.76 -8.52
C ILE A 141 -1.49 15.82 -9.52
N ARG A 142 -2.19 15.40 -10.58
CA ARG A 142 -2.77 16.36 -11.53
C ARG A 142 -3.68 17.35 -10.78
N THR A 143 -3.69 18.60 -11.24
CA THR A 143 -4.33 19.77 -10.60
C THR A 143 -3.67 20.28 -9.30
N TYR A 144 -2.59 19.65 -8.82
CA TYR A 144 -1.80 20.15 -7.69
C TYR A 144 -0.47 20.70 -8.21
N CYS A 145 -0.20 21.98 -7.96
CA CYS A 145 1.06 22.59 -8.35
C CYS A 145 2.19 22.13 -7.40
N PRO A 146 3.37 21.80 -7.94
CA PRO A 146 4.57 21.66 -7.11
C PRO A 146 4.95 23.03 -6.54
N ASN A 147 5.75 23.03 -5.47
CA ASN A 147 6.27 24.27 -4.88
C ASN A 147 7.36 24.94 -5.73
N GLN A 148 7.77 24.35 -6.86
CA GLN A 148 8.79 24.90 -7.77
C GLN A 148 8.46 24.57 -9.24
N PRO A 149 8.42 25.57 -10.15
CA PRO A 149 8.27 25.32 -11.58
C PRO A 149 9.55 24.73 -12.19
N GLY A 150 9.42 24.02 -13.31
CA GLY A 150 10.57 23.50 -14.06
C GLY A 150 11.18 22.20 -13.52
N PHE A 151 10.61 21.62 -12.46
CA PHE A 151 11.08 20.36 -11.85
C PHE A 151 11.16 19.19 -12.84
N TRP A 152 10.36 19.23 -13.92
CA TRP A 152 10.31 18.21 -14.97
C TRP A 152 11.52 18.22 -15.94
N ALA A 153 12.39 19.23 -15.86
CA ALA A 153 13.56 19.32 -16.73
C ALA A 153 14.67 18.33 -16.33
N GLU A 154 14.72 17.94 -15.06
CA GLU A 154 15.69 16.99 -14.54
C GLU A 154 15.19 15.55 -14.73
N PRO A 155 16.07 14.60 -15.12
CA PRO A 155 15.68 13.20 -15.21
C PRO A 155 15.35 12.64 -13.82
N PRO A 156 14.33 11.79 -13.68
CA PRO A 156 14.02 11.12 -12.42
C PRO A 156 15.20 10.25 -11.96
N VAL A 157 15.46 10.26 -10.65
CA VAL A 157 16.45 9.37 -10.03
C VAL A 157 15.71 8.18 -9.42
N GLU A 158 16.21 6.96 -9.69
CA GLU A 158 15.63 5.77 -9.07
C GLU A 158 15.86 5.78 -7.55
N ARG A 159 14.77 5.58 -6.80
CA ARG A 159 14.82 5.45 -5.35
C ARG A 159 15.45 4.10 -5.01
N GLN A 160 16.59 4.10 -4.32
CA GLN A 160 17.18 2.86 -3.80
C GLN A 160 16.28 2.29 -2.69
N ALA A 161 15.99 0.99 -2.78
CA ALA A 161 15.10 0.26 -1.87
C ALA A 161 15.72 -0.01 -0.48
#